data_AF-A0A7J8ERK9-F1
#
_entry.id   AF-A0A7J8ERK9-F1
#
_cell.length_a   1.000
_cell.length_b   1.000
_cell.length_c   1.000
_cell.angle_alpha   90.00
_cell.angle_beta   90.00
_cell.angle_gamma   90.00
#
_symmetry.space_group_name_H-M   'P 1'
#
loop_
_entity.id
_entity.type
_entity.pdbx_description
1 polymer ?
#
loop_
_entity_poly.entity_id
_entity_poly.type
_entity_poly.pdbx_seq_one_letter_code
_entity_poly.pdbx_strand_id
1 'polypeptide(L)'
;MISWVSRMLPRNVRSLATSSENPRAEDCHRHHEAYGYFLPIQTRWQDNDQYGHVNNAVYYSYFDTIINHYLIRKTAIKAASISEGCDD
;
A
#
# COMPACT_ATOMS: atom_id res chain seq x y z
N MET A 1 18.54 -21.50 65.78
CA MET A 1 18.55 -20.71 64.54
C MET A 1 17.84 -21.52 63.46
N ILE A 2 16.61 -21.14 63.14
CA ILE A 2 15.66 -21.98 62.40
C ILE A 2 16.00 -21.94 60.89
N SER A 3 16.38 -23.10 60.37
CA SER A 3 16.68 -23.36 58.96
C SER A 3 15.39 -23.29 58.14
N TRP A 4 15.39 -22.42 57.13
CA TRP A 4 14.28 -22.22 56.20
C TRP A 4 14.18 -23.40 55.22
N VAL A 5 13.41 -24.42 55.58
CA VAL A 5 13.04 -25.48 54.62
C VAL A 5 12.04 -24.91 53.63
N SER A 6 12.47 -24.88 52.37
CA SER A 6 11.75 -24.42 51.19
C SER A 6 10.39 -25.10 51.08
N ARG A 7 9.33 -24.30 51.18
CA ARG A 7 7.94 -24.72 51.03
C ARG A 7 7.68 -25.04 49.56
N MET A 8 7.57 -26.33 49.25
CA MET A 8 6.95 -26.83 48.02
C MET A 8 5.59 -26.16 47.81
N LEU A 9 5.48 -25.38 46.73
CA LEU A 9 4.22 -24.92 46.14
C LEU A 9 4.31 -25.10 44.61
N PRO A 10 3.16 -25.31 43.95
CA PRO A 10 2.99 -26.36 42.95
C PRO A 10 3.35 -25.93 41.52
N ARG A 11 3.63 -26.95 40.69
CA ARG A 11 3.48 -26.90 39.23
C ARG A 11 2.09 -26.37 38.89
N ASN A 12 2.00 -25.10 38.50
CA ASN A 12 0.94 -24.63 37.62
C ASN A 12 1.44 -23.46 36.78
N VAL A 13 2.35 -23.75 35.86
CA VAL A 13 2.63 -22.87 34.72
C VAL A 13 1.51 -23.11 33.71
N ARG A 14 0.30 -22.62 34.01
CA ARG A 14 -0.67 -22.35 32.96
C ARG A 14 -0.37 -20.96 32.45
N SER A 15 0.44 -20.97 31.39
CA SER A 15 0.41 -20.01 30.29
C SER A 15 -0.70 -18.97 30.46
N LEU A 16 -0.33 -17.78 30.91
CA LEU A 16 -1.01 -16.56 30.45
C LEU A 16 -0.77 -16.54 28.95
N ALA A 17 -1.61 -17.27 28.22
CA ALA A 17 -1.90 -16.93 26.85
C ALA A 17 -2.48 -15.52 26.98
N THR A 18 -1.65 -14.52 26.72
CA THR A 18 -2.15 -13.32 26.10
C THR A 18 -2.95 -13.81 24.91
N SER A 19 -4.27 -13.94 25.09
CA SER A 19 -5.19 -13.79 23.98
C SER A 19 -5.01 -12.35 23.56
N SER A 20 -3.91 -12.08 22.85
CA SER A 20 -3.80 -10.96 21.97
C SER A 20 -4.85 -11.26 20.92
N GLU A 21 -6.08 -10.84 21.21
CA GLU A 21 -7.01 -10.46 20.17
C GLU A 21 -6.23 -9.47 19.32
N ASN A 22 -5.65 -10.00 18.26
CA ASN A 22 -4.91 -9.25 17.29
C ASN A 22 -5.96 -8.92 16.23
N PRO A 23 -6.61 -7.74 16.25
CA PRO A 23 -7.59 -7.39 15.21
C PRO A 23 -6.87 -7.03 13.89
N ARG A 24 -5.85 -7.81 13.50
CA ARG A 24 -4.97 -7.53 12.35
C ARG A 24 -5.11 -8.54 11.23
N ALA A 25 -6.23 -9.25 11.15
CA ALA A 25 -6.41 -10.26 10.12
C ALA A 25 -7.84 -10.31 9.59
N GLU A 26 -8.42 -9.14 9.32
CA GLU A 26 -9.14 -9.01 8.06
C GLU A 26 -8.13 -8.43 7.07
N ASP A 27 -7.24 -9.28 6.55
CA ASP A 27 -6.55 -8.92 5.29
C ASP A 27 -7.57 -9.19 4.19
N CYS A 28 -8.55 -8.29 4.12
CA CYS A 28 -9.50 -8.16 3.04
C CYS A 28 -8.71 -7.71 1.83
N HIS A 29 -8.00 -8.69 1.26
CA HIS A 29 -7.21 -8.67 0.04
C HIS A 29 -7.77 -7.59 -0.86
N ARG A 30 -7.14 -6.40 -0.85
CA ARG A 30 -7.70 -5.12 -1.32
C ARG A 30 -8.59 -5.35 -2.53
N HIS A 31 -9.90 -5.44 -2.29
CA HIS A 31 -10.82 -5.89 -3.33
C HIS A 31 -10.82 -4.86 -4.44
N HIS A 32 -10.91 -5.32 -5.68
CA HIS A 32 -11.03 -4.46 -6.86
C HIS A 32 -12.15 -3.42 -6.67
N GLU A 33 -13.22 -3.78 -5.94
CA GLU A 33 -14.35 -2.91 -5.60
C GLU A 33 -14.00 -1.69 -4.73
N ALA A 34 -12.86 -1.69 -4.03
CA ALA A 34 -12.41 -0.55 -3.24
C ALA A 34 -11.89 0.62 -4.11
N TYR A 35 -11.69 0.40 -5.41
CA TYR A 35 -11.16 1.41 -6.33
C TYR A 35 -12.22 1.80 -7.38
N GLY A 36 -12.47 3.11 -7.51
CA GLY A 36 -13.53 3.65 -8.38
C GLY A 36 -13.11 3.94 -9.84
N TYR A 37 -11.83 3.77 -10.18
CA TYR A 37 -11.31 4.09 -11.51
C TYR A 37 -10.16 3.17 -11.91
N PHE A 38 -10.21 2.71 -13.17
CA PHE A 38 -9.21 1.82 -13.75
C PHE A 38 -8.78 2.34 -15.11
N LEU A 39 -7.48 2.26 -15.36
CA LEU A 39 -6.87 2.61 -16.63
C LEU A 39 -5.93 1.47 -17.06
N PRO A 40 -6.17 0.81 -18.20
CA PRO A 40 -5.22 -0.17 -18.73
C PRO A 40 -3.96 0.57 -19.21
N ILE A 41 -2.81 0.20 -18.64
CA ILE A 41 -1.50 0.72 -19.03
C ILE A 41 -0.69 -0.43 -19.61
N GLN A 42 -0.16 -0.24 -20.82
CA GLN A 42 0.73 -1.19 -21.45
C GLN A 42 2.14 -1.05 -20.86
N THR A 43 2.68 -2.15 -20.35
CA THR A 43 4.07 -2.20 -19.88
C THR A 43 5.04 -2.16 -21.06
N ARG A 44 6.16 -1.46 -20.87
CA ARG A 44 7.24 -1.30 -21.85
C ARG A 44 8.43 -2.17 -21.45
N TRP A 45 9.26 -2.54 -22.42
CA TRP A 45 10.49 -3.32 -22.17
C TRP A 45 11.43 -2.66 -21.14
N GLN A 46 11.48 -1.33 -21.12
CA GLN A 46 12.31 -0.54 -20.21
C GLN A 46 11.79 -0.49 -18.77
N ASP A 47 10.53 -0.89 -18.53
CA ASP A 47 9.92 -0.80 -17.21
C ASP A 47 10.38 -1.95 -16.29
N ASN A 48 10.95 -3.02 -16.89
CA ASN A 48 11.41 -4.19 -16.17
C ASN A 48 12.84 -3.99 -15.63
N ASP A 49 13.08 -4.44 -14.40
CA ASP A 49 14.39 -4.50 -13.78
C ASP A 49 15.16 -5.78 -14.15
N GLN A 50 16.37 -5.93 -13.61
CA GLN A 50 17.24 -7.10 -13.83
C GLN A 50 16.59 -8.42 -13.36
N TYR A 51 15.59 -8.37 -12.48
CA TYR A 51 14.87 -9.52 -11.97
C TYR A 51 13.63 -9.87 -12.80
N GLY A 52 13.35 -9.10 -13.86
CA GLY A 52 12.19 -9.32 -14.74
C GLY A 52 10.87 -8.84 -14.14
N HIS A 53 10.89 -8.05 -13.08
CA HIS A 53 9.71 -7.40 -12.51
C HIS A 53 9.68 -5.93 -12.90
N VAL A 54 8.50 -5.32 -12.85
CA VAL A 54 8.41 -3.87 -13.03
C VAL A 54 9.15 -3.18 -11.88
N ASN A 55 10.03 -2.24 -12.22
CA ASN A 55 10.82 -1.52 -11.25
C ASN A 55 9.92 -0.66 -10.34
N ASN A 56 10.18 -0.69 -9.03
CA ASN A 56 9.43 0.08 -8.04
C ASN A 56 9.32 1.58 -8.34
N ALA A 57 10.37 2.18 -8.93
CA ALA A 57 10.37 3.59 -9.31
C ALA A 57 9.37 3.91 -10.45
N VAL A 58 9.09 2.94 -11.32
CA VAL A 58 8.20 3.13 -12.47
C VAL A 58 6.75 3.28 -12.02
N TYR A 59 6.34 2.70 -10.90
CA TYR A 59 4.97 2.84 -10.37
C TYR A 59 4.55 4.29 -10.16
N TYR A 60 5.47 5.17 -9.76
CA TYR A 60 5.16 6.59 -9.59
C TYR A 60 4.75 7.28 -10.90
N SER A 61 5.36 6.87 -12.01
CA SER A 61 4.99 7.37 -13.33
C SER A 61 3.59 6.90 -13.76
N TYR A 62 3.21 5.68 -13.38
CA TYR A 62 1.87 5.16 -13.64
C TYR A 62 0.82 5.92 -12.83
N PHE A 63 1.11 6.28 -11.57
CA PHE A 63 0.19 7.06 -10.75
C PHE A 63 -0.08 8.44 -11.34
N ASP A 64 0.97 9.17 -11.76
CA ASP A 64 0.81 10.46 -12.44
C ASP A 64 -0.05 10.34 -13.71
N THR A 65 0.20 9.30 -14.52
CA THR A 65 -0.59 9.03 -15.73
C THR A 65 -2.06 8.78 -15.41
N ILE A 66 -2.37 7.95 -14.41
CA ILE A 66 -3.75 7.62 -14.01
C ILE A 66 -4.46 8.86 -13.47
N ILE A 67 -3.79 9.61 -12.59
CA ILE A 67 -4.35 10.82 -11.98
C ILE A 67 -4.62 11.87 -13.05
N ASN A 68 -3.64 12.16 -13.91
CA ASN A 68 -3.80 13.15 -14.98
C ASN A 68 -4.88 12.75 -15.96
N HIS A 69 -4.93 11.47 -16.35
CA HIS A 69 -5.99 10.97 -17.22
C HIS A 69 -7.37 11.06 -16.55
N TYR A 70 -7.47 10.73 -15.26
CA TYR A 70 -8.72 10.86 -14.50
C TYR A 70 -9.17 12.32 -14.44
N LEU A 71 -8.24 13.24 -14.10
CA LEU A 71 -8.50 14.67 -14.00
C LEU A 71 -8.98 15.21 -15.34
N ILE A 72 -8.26 15.00 -16.46
CA ILE A 72 -8.66 15.51 -17.79
C ILE A 72 -10.05 15.01 -18.20
N ARG A 73 -10.41 13.77 -17.83
CA ARG A 73 -11.68 13.15 -18.23
C ARG A 73 -12.87 13.56 -17.37
N LYS A 74 -12.66 13.85 -16.08
CA LYS A 74 -13.73 14.15 -15.10
C LYS A 74 -13.83 15.62 -14.74
N THR A 75 -12.70 16.32 -14.75
CA THR A 75 -12.60 17.74 -14.48
C THR A 75 -12.14 18.41 -15.76
N ALA A 76 -12.83 19.44 -16.23
CA ALA A 76 -12.48 20.16 -17.45
C ALA A 76 -11.21 21.02 -17.26
N ILE A 77 -10.20 20.51 -16.55
CA ILE A 77 -8.87 21.08 -16.44
C ILE A 77 -8.24 20.89 -17.83
N LYS A 78 -8.60 21.81 -18.72
CA LYS A 78 -7.83 22.14 -19.91
C LYS A 78 -6.47 22.58 -19.37
N ALA A 79 -5.42 21.78 -19.62
CA ALA A 79 -4.05 22.24 -19.43
C ALA A 79 -3.97 23.64 -20.05
N ALA A 80 -3.71 24.62 -19.18
CA ALA A 80 -3.94 26.02 -19.46
C ALA A 80 -3.36 26.40 -20.83
N SER A 81 -4.15 27.15 -21.58
CA SER A 81 -3.71 28.02 -22.66
C SER A 81 -2.39 28.69 -22.29
N ILE A 82 -1.28 28.19 -22.83
CA ILE A 82 -0.12 29.03 -23.08
C ILE A 82 -0.57 29.93 -24.21
N SER A 83 -0.78 31.19 -23.88
CA SER A 83 -0.93 32.27 -24.83
C SER A 83 0.28 32.27 -25.76
N GLU A 84 0.13 31.72 -26.96
CA GLU A 84 0.89 32.26 -28.07
C GLU A 84 0.29 33.64 -28.33
N GLY A 85 1.01 34.63 -27.81
CA GLY A 85 0.77 36.03 -28.12
C GLY A 85 0.76 36.20 -29.62
N CYS A 86 -0.22 36.97 -30.07
CA CYS A 86 -0.15 37.67 -31.33
C CYS A 86 1.05 38.62 -31.23
N ASP A 87 2.15 38.33 -31.93
CA ASP A 87 3.16 39.31 -32.30
C ASP A 87 3.51 39.06 -33.78
N ASP A 88 3.56 40.16 -34.52
CA ASP A 88 3.41 40.36 -35.97
C ASP A 88 4.25 39.53 -36.95
#